data_AF-A0A699SU53-F1
#
_entry.id   AF-A0A699SU53-F1
#
_cell.length_a   1.000
_cell.length_b   1.000
_cell.length_c   1.000
_cell.angle_alpha   90.00
_cell.angle_beta   90.00
_cell.angle_gamma   90.00
#
_symmetry.space_group_name_H-M   'P 1'
#
loop_
_entity.id
_entity.type
_entity.pdbx_description
1 polymer ?
#
loop_
_entity_poly.entity_id
_entity_poly.type
_entity_poly.pdbx_seq_one_letter_code
_entity_poly.pdbx_strand_id
1 'polypeptide(L)'
;KVFQKEVENQLGKTIKSLRSDRGGEYTSQEFLDHLKDHGIIAHRNPPYTPHHNGVSERRNRTLLDMVRSMMSQTTLPKSFWDYALETAARILNMVPTKKVEYTIRSMAWESP
;
A
#
# COMPACT_ATOMS: atom_id res chain seq x y z
N LYS A 1 -4.64 -9.41 9.19
CA LYS A 1 -3.78 -10.10 10.17
C LYS A 1 -2.56 -10.79 9.51
N VAL A 2 -2.74 -11.64 8.50
CA VAL A 2 -1.64 -12.32 7.78
C VAL A 2 -0.66 -11.33 7.13
N PHE A 3 -1.19 -10.37 6.36
CA PHE A 3 -0.37 -9.37 5.66
C PHE A 3 0.52 -8.52 6.58
N GLN A 4 0.04 -8.17 7.79
CA GLN A 4 0.85 -7.42 8.76
C GLN A 4 2.11 -8.22 9.10
N LYS A 5 1.95 -9.46 9.57
CA LYS A 5 3.08 -10.31 9.96
C LYS A 5 4.03 -10.55 8.81
N GLU A 6 3.49 -10.78 7.61
CA GLU A 6 4.29 -10.97 6.40
C GLU A 6 5.18 -9.76 6.11
N VAL A 7 4.61 -8.55 6.09
CA VAL A 7 5.36 -7.32 5.81
C VAL A 7 6.38 -7.03 6.91
N GLU A 8 6.00 -7.19 8.18
CA GLU A 8 6.91 -6.96 9.30
C GLU A 8 8.10 -7.93 9.27
N ASN A 9 7.85 -9.21 8.93
CA ASN A 9 8.89 -10.22 8.79
C ASN A 9 9.79 -9.97 7.57
N GLN A 10 9.22 -9.62 6.41
CA GLN A 10 9.99 -9.36 5.19
C GLN A 10 10.85 -8.11 5.31
N LEU A 11 10.38 -7.08 6.02
CA LEU A 11 11.09 -5.81 6.15
C LEU A 11 11.92 -5.70 7.44
N GLY A 12 11.77 -6.63 8.38
CA GLY A 12 12.41 -6.55 9.70
C GLY A 12 11.98 -5.32 10.53
N LYS A 13 10.82 -4.73 10.23
CA LYS A 13 10.32 -3.49 10.83
C LYS A 13 8.90 -3.67 11.32
N THR A 14 8.59 -3.17 12.50
CA THR A 14 7.22 -3.17 13.04
C THR A 14 6.42 -1.97 12.57
N ILE A 15 5.12 -2.15 12.37
CA ILE A 15 4.19 -1.08 12.05
C ILE A 15 3.90 -0.31 13.34
N LYS A 16 4.26 0.97 13.39
CA LYS A 16 4.04 1.80 14.60
C LYS A 16 2.70 2.55 14.57
N SER A 17 2.27 2.97 13.39
CA SER A 17 1.03 3.72 13.23
C SER A 17 0.41 3.47 11.86
N LEU A 18 -0.91 3.47 11.82
CA LEU A 18 -1.70 3.41 10.61
C LEU A 18 -2.47 4.73 10.47
N ARG A 19 -2.35 5.37 9.31
CA ARG A 19 -3.16 6.54 8.98
C ARG A 19 -4.14 6.18 7.89
N SER A 20 -5.43 6.29 8.19
CA SER A 20 -6.52 6.07 7.24
C SER A 20 -7.37 7.33 7.08
N ASP A 21 -8.08 7.41 5.97
CA ASP A 21 -9.26 8.27 5.90
C ASP A 21 -10.40 7.65 6.74
N ARG A 22 -11.55 8.32 6.78
CA ARG A 22 -12.76 7.82 7.47
C ARG A 22 -13.54 6.81 6.61
N GLY A 23 -12.90 6.12 5.67
CA GLY A 23 -13.52 5.03 4.92
C GLY A 23 -14.04 3.95 5.87
N GLY A 24 -15.29 3.52 5.66
CA GLY A 24 -15.98 2.61 6.59
C GLY A 24 -15.24 1.29 6.82
N GLU A 25 -14.48 0.84 5.84
CA GLU A 25 -13.64 -0.37 5.89
C GLU A 25 -12.56 -0.34 6.99
N TYR A 26 -12.13 0.84 7.44
CA TYR A 26 -11.14 1.02 8.52
C TYR A 26 -11.77 1.43 9.86
N THR A 27 -13.09 1.31 9.98
CA THR A 27 -13.83 1.75 11.18
C THR A 27 -14.43 0.62 12.01
N SER A 28 -14.35 -0.63 11.54
CA SER A 28 -14.89 -1.77 12.30
C SER A 28 -14.16 -1.94 13.63
N GLN A 29 -14.91 -2.29 14.68
CA GLN A 29 -14.36 -2.48 16.01
C GLN A 29 -13.30 -3.60 16.03
N GLU A 30 -13.57 -4.70 15.31
CA GLU A 30 -12.62 -5.81 15.16
C GLU A 30 -11.25 -5.34 14.61
N PHE A 31 -11.26 -4.43 13.63
CA PHE A 31 -10.04 -3.90 13.05
C PHE A 31 -9.28 -3.02 14.05
N LEU A 32 -10.00 -2.17 14.80
CA LEU A 32 -9.38 -1.32 15.82
C LEU A 32 -8.82 -2.11 16.98
N ASP A 33 -9.51 -3.16 17.42
CA ASP A 33 -9.04 -4.06 18.47
C ASP A 33 -7.77 -4.77 18.01
N HIS A 34 -7.74 -5.26 16.77
CA HIS A 34 -6.52 -5.84 16.18
C HIS A 34 -5.34 -4.86 16.18
N LEU A 35 -5.56 -3.59 15.79
CA LEU A 35 -4.50 -2.57 15.83
C LEU A 35 -4.02 -2.32 17.26
N LYS A 36 -4.95 -2.23 18.22
CA LYS A 36 -4.64 -2.01 19.64
C LYS A 36 -3.84 -3.17 20.23
N ASP A 37 -4.22 -4.41 19.94
CA ASP A 37 -3.54 -5.62 20.41
C ASP A 37 -2.09 -5.71 19.92
N HIS A 38 -1.81 -5.14 18.74
CA HIS A 38 -0.47 -5.09 18.16
C HIS A 38 0.26 -3.77 18.44
N GLY A 39 -0.29 -2.90 19.29
CA GLY A 39 0.31 -1.62 19.65
C GLY A 39 0.39 -0.60 18.50
N ILE A 40 -0.41 -0.78 17.44
CA ILE A 40 -0.43 0.10 16.28
C ILE A 40 -1.36 1.29 16.55
N ILE A 41 -0.81 2.51 16.49
CA ILE A 41 -1.60 3.72 16.68
C ILE A 41 -2.45 4.00 15.44
N ALA A 42 -3.78 3.99 15.58
CA ALA A 42 -4.71 4.35 14.51
C ALA A 42 -4.94 5.88 14.47
N HIS A 43 -4.39 6.55 13.45
CA HIS A 43 -4.67 7.94 13.16
C HIS A 43 -5.80 8.06 12.15
N ARG A 44 -6.91 8.67 12.57
CA ARG A 44 -8.00 9.05 11.66
C ARG A 44 -7.84 10.50 11.28
N ASN A 45 -7.70 10.76 9.99
CA ASN A 45 -7.63 12.13 9.51
C ASN A 45 -8.95 12.86 9.83
N PRO A 46 -8.91 14.11 10.31
CA PRO A 46 -10.12 14.92 10.42
C PRO A 46 -10.74 15.10 9.03
N PRO A 47 -12.08 15.22 8.94
CA PRO A 47 -12.74 15.46 7.68
C PRO A 47 -12.15 16.71 7.04
N TYR A 48 -12.02 16.71 5.71
CA TYR A 48 -11.41 17.80 4.92
C TYR A 48 -9.89 17.94 4.98
N THR A 49 -9.14 16.87 5.31
CA THR A 49 -7.67 16.82 5.14
C THR A 49 -7.14 15.78 4.12
N PRO A 50 -7.56 15.82 2.82
CA PRO A 50 -7.13 14.86 1.79
C PRO A 50 -5.60 14.78 1.61
N HIS A 51 -4.89 15.88 1.88
CA HIS A 51 -3.44 15.98 1.71
C HIS A 51 -2.66 14.93 2.50
N HIS A 52 -3.15 14.50 3.67
CA HIS A 52 -2.49 13.49 4.48
C HIS A 52 -2.58 12.07 3.92
N ASN A 53 -3.59 11.78 3.10
CA ASN A 53 -3.74 10.50 2.40
C ASN A 53 -3.23 10.56 0.94
N GLY A 54 -2.87 11.76 0.46
CA GLY A 54 -2.49 11.97 -0.93
C GLY A 54 -1.31 11.12 -1.43
N VAL A 55 -0.41 10.67 -0.54
CA VAL A 55 0.67 9.74 -0.93
C VAL A 55 0.11 8.36 -1.26
N SER A 56 -0.72 7.80 -0.38
CA SER A 56 -1.39 6.51 -0.58
C SER A 56 -2.34 6.55 -1.76
N GLU A 57 -3.15 7.62 -1.89
CA GLU A 57 -4.07 7.81 -3.00
C GLU A 57 -3.36 7.90 -4.35
N ARG A 58 -2.27 8.67 -4.43
CA ARG A 58 -1.45 8.73 -5.66
C ARG A 58 -0.89 7.36 -6.00
N ARG A 59 -0.39 6.63 -5.00
CA ARG A 59 0.18 5.30 -5.22
C ARG A 59 -0.85 4.29 -5.70
N ASN A 60 -2.03 4.27 -5.08
CA ASN A 60 -3.15 3.41 -5.47
C ASN A 60 -3.64 3.75 -6.87
N ARG A 61 -3.71 5.03 -7.23
CA ARG A 61 -4.07 5.48 -8.57
C ARG A 61 -3.07 4.99 -9.61
N THR A 62 -1.77 5.20 -9.39
CA THR A 62 -0.73 4.69 -10.31
C THR A 62 -0.80 3.17 -10.46
N LEU A 63 -1.02 2.43 -9.38
CA LEU A 63 -1.16 0.98 -9.43
C LEU A 63 -2.36 0.56 -10.30
N LEU A 64 -3.54 1.13 -10.06
CA LEU A 64 -4.75 0.81 -10.81
C LEU A 64 -4.65 1.23 -12.27
N ASP A 65 -4.01 2.35 -12.57
CA ASP A 65 -3.79 2.80 -13.95
C ASP A 65 -2.84 1.86 -14.70
N MET A 66 -1.80 1.34 -14.02
CA MET A 66 -0.94 0.29 -14.60
C MET A 66 -1.70 -1.00 -14.87
N VAL A 67 -2.54 -1.45 -13.92
CA VAL A 67 -3.39 -2.64 -14.12
C VAL A 67 -4.30 -2.48 -15.31
N ARG A 68 -5.00 -1.33 -15.42
CA ARG A 68 -5.88 -1.03 -16.56
C ARG A 68 -5.11 -1.02 -17.88
N SER A 69 -3.94 -0.40 -17.90
CA SER A 69 -3.07 -0.35 -19.09
C SER A 69 -2.63 -1.76 -19.50
N MET A 70 -2.15 -2.58 -18.56
CA MET A 70 -1.74 -3.96 -18.83
C MET A 70 -2.92 -4.79 -19.37
N MET A 71 -4.07 -4.73 -18.71
CA MET A 71 -5.26 -5.45 -19.16
C MET A 71 -5.72 -5.00 -20.54
N SER A 72 -5.65 -3.69 -20.86
CA SER A 72 -6.03 -3.17 -22.19
C SER A 72 -5.09 -3.58 -23.33
N GLN A 73 -3.85 -3.94 -23.01
CA GLN A 73 -2.83 -4.34 -23.99
C GLN A 73 -2.81 -5.86 -24.26
N THR A 74 -3.65 -6.63 -23.57
CA THR A 74 -3.73 -8.08 -23.73
C THR A 74 -5.11 -8.50 -24.20
N THR A 75 -5.20 -9.68 -24.80
CA THR A 75 -6.48 -10.34 -25.12
C THR A 75 -6.97 -11.24 -23.98
N LEU A 76 -6.36 -11.14 -22.80
CA LEU A 76 -6.72 -11.99 -21.67
C LEU A 76 -8.09 -11.61 -21.11
N PRO A 77 -8.88 -12.60 -20.63
CA PRO A 77 -10.12 -12.31 -19.93
C PRO A 77 -9.89 -11.42 -18.70
N LYS A 78 -10.89 -10.60 -18.35
CA LYS A 78 -10.84 -9.74 -17.16
C LYS A 78 -10.62 -10.51 -15.85
N SER A 79 -10.84 -11.81 -15.83
CA SER A 79 -10.56 -12.67 -14.67
C SER A 79 -9.08 -12.69 -14.28
N PHE A 80 -8.15 -12.36 -15.19
CA PHE A 80 -6.71 -12.31 -14.95
C PHE A 80 -6.19 -10.96 -14.39
N TRP A 81 -7.11 -10.08 -13.95
CA TRP A 81 -6.74 -8.75 -13.45
C TRP A 81 -5.88 -8.80 -12.17
N ASP A 82 -5.98 -9.88 -11.40
CA ASP A 82 -5.17 -10.18 -10.22
C ASP A 82 -3.69 -10.38 -10.58
N TYR A 83 -3.38 -11.15 -11.63
CA TYR A 83 -2.01 -11.29 -12.13
C TYR A 83 -1.43 -9.97 -12.64
N ALA A 84 -2.26 -9.14 -13.29
CA ALA A 84 -1.86 -7.80 -13.68
C ALA A 84 -1.60 -6.89 -12.47
N LEU A 85 -2.39 -7.03 -11.39
CA LEU A 85 -2.20 -6.31 -10.13
C LEU A 85 -0.89 -6.70 -9.45
N GLU A 86 -0.61 -8.00 -9.30
CA GLU A 86 0.64 -8.50 -8.74
C GLU A 86 1.85 -8.02 -9.54
N THR A 87 1.77 -8.09 -10.87
CA THR A 87 2.83 -7.64 -11.77
C THR A 87 3.07 -6.13 -11.64
N ALA A 88 2.01 -5.33 -11.64
CA ALA A 88 2.10 -3.89 -11.46
C ALA A 88 2.68 -3.52 -10.09
N ALA A 89 2.26 -4.19 -9.01
CA ALA A 89 2.78 -3.98 -7.67
C ALA A 89 4.28 -4.30 -7.59
N ARG A 90 4.70 -5.42 -8.19
CA ARG A 90 6.11 -5.82 -8.27
C ARG A 90 6.95 -4.77 -9.01
N ILE A 91 6.52 -4.36 -10.21
CA ILE A 91 7.23 -3.33 -10.99
C ILE A 91 7.33 -2.03 -10.19
N LEU A 92 6.23 -1.58 -9.59
CA LEU A 92 6.21 -0.36 -8.80
C LEU A 92 7.15 -0.44 -7.58
N ASN A 93 7.33 -1.60 -6.96
CA ASN A 93 8.24 -1.80 -5.84
C ASN A 93 9.70 -2.03 -6.28
N MET A 94 9.95 -2.38 -7.55
CA MET A 94 11.28 -2.55 -8.11
C MET A 94 11.87 -1.28 -8.72
N VAL A 95 11.04 -0.38 -9.26
CA VAL A 95 11.51 0.79 -10.01
C VAL A 95 11.84 1.96 -9.07
N PRO A 96 13.06 2.55 -9.14
CA PRO A 96 13.40 3.76 -8.40
C PRO A 96 12.54 4.93 -8.88
N THR A 97 12.04 5.75 -7.96
CA THR A 97 11.28 6.97 -8.29
C THR A 97 12.21 8.17 -8.33
N LYS A 98 11.90 9.21 -9.13
CA LYS A 98 12.74 10.43 -9.30
C LYS A 98 13.21 11.12 -8.01
N LYS A 99 12.61 10.83 -6.85
CA LYS A 99 13.01 11.37 -5.54
C LYS A 99 14.05 10.53 -4.80
N VAL A 100 14.38 9.34 -5.30
CA VAL A 100 15.34 8.40 -4.68
C VAL A 100 16.38 8.10 -5.75
N GLU A 101 17.56 8.70 -5.60
CA GLU A 101 18.54 8.81 -6.67
C GLU A 101 19.06 7.45 -7.17
N TYR A 102 19.24 6.45 -6.30
CA TYR A 102 19.74 5.13 -6.70
C TYR A 102 19.30 4.00 -5.77
N THR A 103 18.00 3.88 -5.50
CA THR A 103 17.55 2.79 -4.64
C THR A 103 16.20 2.24 -5.09
N ILE A 104 16.20 0.94 -5.42
CA ILE A 104 15.00 0.13 -5.57
C ILE A 104 14.13 0.37 -4.34
N ARG A 105 12.81 0.57 -4.49
CA ARG A 105 11.95 0.93 -3.35
C ARG A 105 12.07 -0.09 -2.20
N SER A 106 12.27 -1.38 -2.48
CA SER A 106 12.55 -2.39 -1.44
C SER A 106 13.84 -2.11 -0.65
N MET A 107 14.91 -1.68 -1.33
CA MET A 107 16.21 -1.34 -0.73
C MET A 107 16.21 0.02 -0.02
N ALA A 108 15.34 0.97 -0.41
CA ALA A 108 15.26 2.29 0.23
C ALA A 108 14.76 2.21 1.68
N TRP A 109 14.16 1.07 2.06
CA TRP A 109 13.77 0.77 3.44
C TRP A 109 14.88 0.11 4.25
N GLU A 110 16.06 -0.16 3.68
CA GLU A 110 17.20 -0.81 4.37
C GLU A 110 18.30 0.18 4.78
N SER A 111 18.19 1.47 4.40
CA SER A 111 19.14 2.49 4.84
C SER A 111 18.91 2.89 6.31
N PRO A 112 19.99 2.99 7.13
CA PRO A 112 19.91 3.30 8.57
C PRO A 112 19.18 4.61 8.91
#